data_AF-A0A950P026-F1
#
_entry.id   AF-A0A950P026-F1
#
_cell.length_a   1.000
_cell.length_b   1.000
_cell.length_c   1.000
_cell.angle_alpha   90.00
_cell.angle_beta   90.00
_cell.angle_gamma   90.00
#
_symmetry.space_group_name_H-M   'P 1'
#
loop_
_entity.id
_entity.type
_entity.pdbx_description
1 polymer ?
#
loop_
_entity_poly.entity_id
_entity_poly.type
_entity_poly.pdbx_seq_one_letter_code
_entity_poly.pdbx_strand_id
1 'polypeptide(L)' 'IYDPPDERLSKIATVPSSLEGSLDALEADNEFLLEGEVFTQGLIDAYVRYKREAEVDAIRMRPHPWEFALYHDA' A
#
# COMPACT_ATOMS: atom_id res chain seq x y z
N ILE A 1 -24.35 -6.48 14.02
CA ILE A 1 -23.39 -5.39 14.27
C ILE A 1 -23.60 -4.39 13.15
N TYR A 2 -23.83 -3.12 13.49
CA TYR A 2 -24.54 -2.14 12.65
C TYR A 2 -23.64 -1.62 11.52
N ASP A 3 -23.99 -1.88 10.25
CA ASP A 3 -23.34 -1.24 9.10
C ASP A 3 -23.82 0.23 9.00
N PRO A 4 -22.92 1.22 9.10
CA PRO A 4 -23.24 2.60 8.77
C PRO A 4 -23.73 2.73 7.32
N PRO A 5 -24.61 3.70 7.00
CA PRO A 5 -24.94 4.02 5.61
C PRO A 5 -23.70 4.42 4.79
N ASP A 6 -23.66 4.10 3.50
CA ASP A 6 -22.53 4.39 2.58
C ASP A 6 -22.10 5.87 2.58
N GLU A 7 -23.06 6.79 2.73
CA GLU A 7 -22.79 8.23 2.85
C GLU A 7 -21.97 8.61 4.10
N ARG A 8 -22.03 7.79 5.16
CA ARG A 8 -21.19 7.98 6.35
C ARG A 8 -19.85 7.28 6.19
N LEU A 9 -19.82 6.09 5.59
CA LEU A 9 -18.59 5.34 5.37
C LEU A 9 -17.62 6.10 4.45
N SER A 10 -18.13 6.71 3.39
CA SER A 10 -17.35 7.52 2.46
C SER A 10 -16.69 8.76 3.07
N LYS A 11 -17.15 9.21 4.25
CA LYS A 11 -16.59 10.36 4.98
C LYS A 11 -15.53 9.96 5.99
N ILE A 12 -15.32 8.67 6.21
CA ILE A 12 -14.34 8.17 7.18
C ILE A 12 -13.06 7.87 6.42
N ALA A 13 -11.94 8.46 6.86
CA ALA A 13 -10.63 8.11 6.33
C ALA A 13 -10.33 6.64 6.65
N THR A 14 -9.91 5.89 5.63
CA THR A 14 -9.55 4.48 5.74
C THR A 14 -8.05 4.30 5.54
N VAL A 15 -7.55 3.13 5.94
CA VAL A 15 -6.17 2.74 5.65
C VAL A 15 -5.99 2.55 4.13
N PRO A 16 -4.77 2.72 3.60
CA PRO A 16 -4.47 2.41 2.21
C PRO A 16 -4.90 0.98 1.85
N SER A 17 -5.43 0.81 0.64
CA SER A 17 -5.95 -0.49 0.16
C SER A 17 -4.86 -1.45 -0.29
N SER A 18 -3.61 -0.98 -0.39
CA SER A 18 -2.48 -1.76 -0.87
C SER A 18 -1.18 -1.39 -0.15
N LEU A 19 -0.20 -2.28 -0.25
CA LEU A 19 1.16 -2.00 0.18
C LEU A 19 1.74 -0.81 -0.59
N GLU A 20 1.52 -0.73 -1.91
CA GLU A 20 1.97 0.39 -2.75
C GLU A 20 1.41 1.72 -2.22
N GLY A 21 0.11 1.81 -1.94
CA GLY A 21 -0.49 3.03 -1.39
C GLY A 21 0.02 3.38 0.02
N SER A 22 0.41 2.36 0.80
CA SER A 22 1.05 2.59 2.11
C SER A 22 2.47 3.14 1.97
N LEU A 23 3.22 2.69 0.96
CA LEU A 23 4.56 3.19 0.65
C LEU A 23 4.50 4.61 0.08
N ASP A 24 3.54 4.92 -0.79
CA ASP A 24 3.31 6.27 -1.30
C ASP A 24 3.00 7.25 -0.16
N ALA A 25 2.14 6.84 0.80
CA ALA A 25 1.83 7.65 1.97
C ALA A 25 3.06 7.86 2.87
N LEU A 26 3.89 6.84 3.05
CA LEU A 26 5.15 6.93 3.81
C LEU A 26 6.15 7.86 3.14
N GLU A 27 6.28 7.85 1.82
CA GLU A 27 7.15 8.79 1.10
C GLU A 27 6.64 10.23 1.19
N ALA A 28 5.32 10.42 1.19
CA ALA A 28 4.69 11.74 1.26
C ALA A 28 4.75 12.37 2.67
N ASP A 29 4.75 11.56 3.74
CA ASP A 29 4.72 12.01 5.13
C ASP A 29 5.57 11.10 6.04
N ASN A 30 6.86 11.42 6.17
CA ASN A 30 7.79 10.70 7.05
C ASN A 30 8.58 11.60 8.00
N GLU A 31 8.31 12.91 8.02
CA GLU A 31 9.08 13.87 8.86
C GLU A 31 9.04 13.48 10.34
N PHE A 32 7.90 12.97 10.80
CA PHE A 32 7.73 12.50 12.18
C PHE A 32 8.63 11.32 12.56
N LEU A 33 9.13 10.55 11.58
CA LEU A 33 10.06 9.43 11.80
C LEU A 33 11.51 9.89 11.84
N LEU A 34 11.82 11.02 11.19
CA LEU A 34 13.16 11.60 11.16
C LEU A 34 13.51 12.35 12.45
N GLU A 35 12.48 12.77 13.19
CA GLU A 35 12.65 13.48 14.46
C GLU A 35 13.46 12.64 15.47
N GLY A 36 14.48 13.25 16.07
CA GLY A 36 15.37 12.59 17.03
C GLY A 36 16.30 11.53 16.44
N GLU A 37 16.50 11.54 15.11
CA GLU A 37 17.36 10.60 14.39
C GLU A 37 17.00 9.12 14.61
N VAL A 38 15.75 8.83 14.94
CA VAL A 38 15.25 7.46 15.14
C VAL A 38 15.29 6.69 13.81
N PHE A 39 14.89 7.36 12.73
CA PHE A 39 15.07 6.89 11.36
C PHE A 39 15.93 7.87 10.58
N THR A 40 16.72 7.35 9.65
CA THR A 40 17.46 8.18 8.68
C THR A 40 16.72 8.17 7.33
N GLN A 41 16.83 9.25 6.57
CA GLN A 41 16.24 9.32 5.23
C GLN A 41 16.69 8.15 4.36
N GLY A 42 17.99 7.83 4.40
CA GLY A 42 18.55 6.71 3.62
C GLY A 42 17.98 5.34 4.00
N LEU A 43 17.60 5.13 5.26
CA LEU A 43 16.92 3.91 5.70
C LEU A 43 15.50 3.83 5.11
N ILE A 44 14.75 4.94 5.17
CA ILE A 44 13.38 5.02 4.64
C ILE A 44 13.40 4.79 3.13
N ASP A 45 14.27 5.47 2.39
CA ASP A 45 14.40 5.31 0.94
C ASP A 45 14.78 3.88 0.55
N ALA A 46 15.72 3.27 1.28
CA ALA A 46 16.13 1.89 1.03
C ALA A 46 15.00 0.90 1.34
N TYR A 47 14.24 1.14 2.41
CA TYR A 47 13.09 0.31 2.79
C TYR A 47 11.99 0.38 1.74
N VAL A 48 11.60 1.59 1.31
CA VAL A 48 10.56 1.77 0.30
C VAL A 48 10.96 1.11 -1.02
N ARG A 49 12.19 1.36 -1.50
CA ARG A 49 12.72 0.72 -2.71
C ARG A 49 12.66 -0.81 -2.62
N TYR A 50 13.18 -1.38 -1.53
CA TYR A 50 13.16 -2.83 -1.33
C TYR A 50 11.73 -3.39 -1.36
N LYS A 51 10.78 -2.75 -0.67
CA LYS A 51 9.38 -3.20 -0.63
C LYS A 51 8.69 -3.10 -1.98
N ARG A 52 8.97 -2.06 -2.77
CA ARG A 52 8.45 -1.94 -4.15
C ARG A 52 8.97 -3.08 -5.03
N GLU A 53 10.29 -3.25 -5.08
CA GLU A 53 10.92 -4.21 -5.99
C GLU A 53 10.65 -5.68 -5.59
N ALA A 54 10.81 -6.01 -4.30
CA ALA A 54 10.77 -7.39 -3.83
C ALA A 54 9.36 -7.92 -3.57
N GLU A 55 8.39 -7.04 -3.29
CA GLU A 55 7.04 -7.44 -2.86
C GLU A 55 5.97 -6.93 -3.83
N VAL A 56 5.89 -5.62 -4.06
CA VAL A 56 4.83 -5.03 -4.92
C VAL A 56 4.99 -5.51 -6.36
N ASP A 57 6.14 -5.27 -6.97
CA ASP A 57 6.39 -5.60 -8.37
C ASP A 57 6.44 -7.12 -8.59
N ALA A 58 6.97 -7.86 -7.62
CA ALA A 58 7.01 -9.31 -7.67
C ALA A 58 5.60 -9.94 -7.80
N ILE A 59 4.59 -9.37 -7.12
CA ILE A 59 3.20 -9.82 -7.26
C ILE A 59 2.56 -9.26 -8.52
N ARG A 60 2.71 -7.96 -8.78
CA ARG A 60 2.08 -7.26 -9.91
C ARG A 60 2.43 -7.85 -11.28
N MET A 61 3.65 -8.37 -11.44
CA MET A 61 4.10 -8.96 -12.71
C MET A 61 3.63 -10.39 -12.94
N ARG A 62 2.90 -11.00 -12.00
CA ARG A 62 2.43 -12.39 -12.10
C ARG A 62 0.91 -12.40 -12.26
N PRO A 63 0.37 -13.04 -13.32
CA PRO A 63 -1.07 -13.24 -13.44
C PRO A 63 -1.61 -13.97 -12.21
N HIS A 64 -2.65 -13.43 -11.58
CA HIS A 64 -3.28 -14.08 -10.45
C HIS A 64 -4.14 -15.27 -10.94
N PRO A 65 -4.15 -16.44 -10.27
CA PRO A 65 -4.93 -17.60 -10.73
C PRO A 65 -6.42 -17.31 -10.97
N TRP A 66 -7.00 -16.38 -10.22
CA TRP A 66 -8.38 -15.94 -10.40
C TRP A 66 -8.62 -15.24 -11.75
N GLU A 67 -7.61 -14.57 -12.31
CA GLU A 67 -7.72 -13.94 -13.63
C GLU A 67 -7.97 -14.98 -14.73
N PHE A 68 -7.41 -16.18 -14.61
CA PHE A 68 -7.72 -17.27 -15.56
C PHE A 68 -9.21 -17.65 -15.51
N ALA A 69 -9.80 -17.74 -14.32
CA ALA A 69 -11.23 -18.02 -14.18
C ALA A 69 -12.11 -16.92 -14.78
N LEU A 70 -11.64 -15.66 -14.77
CA LEU A 70 -12.38 -14.52 -15.32
C LEU A 70 -12.24 -14.36 -16.83
N TYR A 71 -11.08 -14.69 -17.40
CA TYR A 71 -10.73 -14.28 -18.76
C TYR A 71 -10.37 -15.42 -19.73
N HIS A 72 -10.16 -16.66 -19.27
CA HIS A 72 -9.73 -17.75 -20.14
C HIS A 72 -10.89 -18.52 -20.80
N ASP A 73 -11.98 -18.77 -20.06
CA ASP A 73 -13.12 -19.60 -20.53
C ASP A 73 -14.42 -18.79 -20.73
N ALA A 74 -14.33 -17.46 -20.71
CA ALA A 74 -15.46 -16.54 -20.94
C ALA A 74 -15.71 -16.27 -22.43
#